data_AF-A0A2T3N277-F1
#
_entry.id   AF-A0A2T3N277-F1
#
_cell.length_a   1.000
_cell.length_b   1.000
_cell.length_c   1.000
_cell.angle_alpha   90.00
_cell.angle_beta   90.00
_cell.angle_gamma   90.00
#
_symmetry.space_group_name_H-M   'P 1'
#
loop_
_entity.id
_entity.type
_entity.pdbx_description
1 polymer ?
#
loop_
_entity_poly.entity_id
_entity_poly.type
_entity_poly.pdbx_seq_one_letter_code
_entity_poly.pdbx_strand_id
1 'polypeptide(L)' 'MGKLSIGRDTISDIDAVEYQWIASLSHDGVEVESILALIQRCLGGDATTAEYLRRIALKLCQPAELLQYLES' A
#
# COMPACT_ATOMS: atom_id res chain seq x y z
N MET A 1 -8.97 -2.40 -12.88
CA MET A 1 -8.49 -2.22 -11.50
C MET A 1 -9.42 -2.94 -10.53
N GLY A 2 -8.86 -3.65 -9.55
CA GLY A 2 -9.61 -4.02 -8.34
C GLY A 2 -9.93 -2.75 -7.55
N LYS A 3 -11.11 -2.66 -6.93
CA LYS A 3 -11.48 -1.49 -6.13
C LYS A 3 -10.64 -1.48 -4.85
N LEU A 4 -10.00 -0.35 -4.55
CA LEU A 4 -9.38 -0.11 -3.25
C LEU A 4 -10.45 0.11 -2.17
N SER A 5 -10.20 -0.40 -0.98
CA SER A 5 -11.04 -0.22 0.21
C SER A 5 -10.67 1.02 1.01
N ILE A 6 -9.49 1.60 0.75
CA ILE A 6 -9.02 2.84 1.36
C ILE A 6 -9.29 4.05 0.45
N GLY A 7 -9.48 5.22 1.08
CA GLY A 7 -9.77 6.46 0.39
C GLY A 7 -8.51 7.26 0.03
N ARG A 8 -8.68 8.32 -0.76
CA ARG A 8 -7.62 9.28 -1.12
C ARG A 8 -6.92 9.89 0.10
N ASP A 9 -7.69 10.17 1.16
CA ASP A 9 -7.20 10.72 2.41
C ASP A 9 -6.18 9.78 3.07
N THR A 10 -6.56 8.51 3.26
CA THR A 10 -5.68 7.44 3.74
C THR A 10 -4.46 7.24 2.85
N ILE A 11 -4.62 7.26 1.53
CA ILE A 11 -3.49 7.11 0.60
C ILE A 11 -2.47 8.24 0.80
N SER A 12 -2.96 9.48 1.00
CA SER A 12 -2.12 10.67 1.12
C SER A 12 -1.47 10.83 2.49
N ASP A 13 -2.05 10.22 3.52
CA ASP A 13 -1.53 10.23 4.89
C ASP A 13 -0.53 9.08 5.11
N ILE A 14 0.77 9.39 5.04
CA ILE A 14 1.84 8.40 5.26
C ILE A 14 1.87 7.85 6.70
N ASP A 15 1.25 8.55 7.65
CA ASP A 15 1.15 8.13 9.04
C ASP A 15 -0.11 7.29 9.30
N ALA A 16 -0.92 7.00 8.27
CA ALA A 16 -2.09 6.15 8.36
C ALA A 16 -1.75 4.74 8.88
N VAL A 17 -2.70 4.15 9.61
CA VAL A 17 -2.54 2.84 10.27
C VAL A 17 -2.22 1.73 9.27
N GLU A 18 -2.70 1.84 8.03
CA GLU A 18 -2.42 0.91 6.94
C GLU A 18 -0.93 0.88 6.58
N TYR A 19 -0.28 2.04 6.48
CA TYR A 19 1.15 2.11 6.20
C TYR A 19 1.98 1.65 7.40
N GLN A 20 1.56 1.98 8.63
CA GLN A 20 2.23 1.48 9.84
C GLN A 20 2.14 -0.05 9.95
N TRP A 21 1.00 -0.63 9.61
CA TRP A 21 0.80 -2.06 9.54
C TRP A 21 1.71 -2.72 8.50
N ILE A 22 1.78 -2.18 7.27
CA ILE A 22 2.64 -2.71 6.21
C ILE A 22 4.13 -2.61 6.57
N ALA A 23 4.54 -1.49 7.17
CA ALA A 23 5.90 -1.30 7.65
C ALA A 23 6.26 -2.31 8.75
N SER A 24 5.32 -2.60 9.65
CA SER A 24 5.50 -3.62 10.70
C SER A 24 5.69 -5.01 10.10
N LEU A 25 4.88 -5.41 9.12
CA LEU A 25 5.07 -6.70 8.42
C LEU A 25 6.47 -6.82 7.79
N SER A 26 6.96 -5.73 7.19
CA SER A 26 8.31 -5.71 6.61
C SER A 26 9.40 -5.78 7.68
N HIS A 27 9.20 -5.10 8.81
CA HIS A 27 10.11 -5.14 9.97
C HIS A 27 10.17 -6.55 10.58
N ASP A 28 9.04 -7.25 10.64
CA ASP A 28 8.93 -8.63 11.13
C ASP A 28 9.52 -9.68 10.17
N GLY A 29 10.03 -9.26 9.01
CA GLY A 29 10.66 -10.14 8.03
C GLY A 29 9.67 -10.97 7.22
N VAL A 30 8.40 -10.54 7.13
CA VAL A 30 7.41 -11.21 6.29
C VAL A 30 7.82 -11.10 4.82
N GLU A 31 7.71 -12.21 4.08
CA GLU A 31 8.09 -12.24 2.67
C GLU A 31 7.26 -11.24 1.84
N VAL A 32 7.92 -10.61 0.86
CA VAL A 32 7.30 -9.57 0.03
C VAL A 32 6.02 -10.06 -0.64
N GLU A 33 6.01 -11.27 -1.19
CA GLU A 33 4.82 -11.85 -1.83
C GLU A 33 3.66 -12.02 -0.85
N SER A 34 3.97 -12.41 0.39
CA SER A 34 2.98 -12.51 1.47
C SER A 34 2.43 -11.15 1.86
N ILE A 35 3.29 -10.12 1.96
CA ILE A 35 2.85 -8.74 2.21
C ILE A 35 1.92 -8.25 1.10
N LEU A 36 2.29 -8.47 -0.17
CA LEU A 36 1.47 -8.06 -1.32
C LEU A 36 0.12 -8.78 -1.33
N ALA A 37 0.08 -10.07 -0.99
CA ALA A 37 -1.16 -10.82 -0.87
C ALA A 37 -2.04 -10.33 0.29
N LEU A 38 -1.43 -9.99 1.44
CA LEU A 38 -2.13 -9.42 2.59
C LEU A 38 -2.71 -8.04 2.26
N ILE A 39 -1.95 -7.16 1.60
CA ILE A 39 -2.43 -5.85 1.15
C ILE A 39 -3.63 -6.01 0.22
N GLN A 40 -3.54 -6.88 -0.79
CA GLN A 40 -4.66 -7.11 -1.72
C GLN A 40 -5.90 -7.65 -0.99
N ARG A 41 -5.70 -8.56 -0.03
CA ARG A 41 -6.80 -9.14 0.75
C ARG A 41 -7.47 -8.14 1.69
N CYS A 42 -6.70 -7.25 2.32
CA CYS A 42 -7.17 -6.34 3.35
C CYS A 42 -7.60 -4.98 2.79
N LEU A 43 -6.83 -4.43 1.85
CA LEU A 43 -7.00 -3.08 1.31
C LEU A 43 -7.57 -3.10 -0.11
N GLY A 44 -7.65 -4.26 -0.76
CA GLY A 44 -8.12 -4.40 -2.13
C GLY A 44 -7.07 -3.95 -3.15
N GLY A 45 -7.55 -3.56 -4.34
CA GLY A 45 -6.67 -3.19 -5.45
C GLY A 45 -6.09 -4.38 -6.21
N ASP A 46 -5.10 -4.12 -7.05
CA ASP A 46 -4.33 -5.11 -7.81
C ASP A 46 -2.87 -5.18 -7.31
N ALA A 47 -2.09 -6.08 -7.90
CA ALA A 47 -0.68 -6.29 -7.53
C ALA A 47 0.18 -5.01 -7.63
N THR A 48 -0.08 -4.16 -8.63
CA THR A 48 0.63 -2.89 -8.81
C THR A 48 0.30 -1.93 -7.66
N THR A 49 -0.98 -1.82 -7.33
CA THR A 49 -1.46 -1.01 -6.21
C THR A 49 -0.84 -1.47 -4.89
N ALA A 50 -0.79 -2.78 -4.66
CA ALA A 50 -0.19 -3.34 -3.45
C ALA A 50 1.32 -3.07 -3.34
N GLU A 51 2.02 -3.12 -4.47
CA GLU A 51 3.44 -2.76 -4.54
C GLU A 51 3.67 -1.28 -4.20
N TYR A 52 2.83 -0.38 -4.73
CA TYR A 52 2.89 1.04 -4.36
C TYR A 52 2.65 1.25 -2.85
N LEU A 53 1.63 0.62 -2.28
CA LEU A 53 1.35 0.74 -0.84
C LEU A 53 2.52 0.23 0.00
N ARG A 54 3.16 -0.88 -0.39
CA ARG A 54 4.39 -1.37 0.26
C ARG A 54 5.52 -0.36 0.17
N ARG A 55 5.77 0.19 -1.02
CA ARG A 55 6.86 1.16 -1.24
C ARG A 55 6.64 2.46 -0.48
N ILE A 56 5.40 2.93 -0.37
CA ILE A 56 5.06 4.12 0.42
C ILE A 56 5.29 3.86 1.91
N ALA A 57 4.83 2.71 2.44
CA ALA A 57 5.06 2.32 3.83
C ALA A 57 6.55 2.26 4.20
N LEU A 58 7.39 1.85 3.24
CA LEU A 58 8.85 1.78 3.37
C LEU A 58 9.56 3.09 3.05
N LYS A 59 8.83 4.18 2.79
CA LYS A 59 9.36 5.50 2.40
C LYS A 59 10.23 5.47 1.14
N LEU A 60 10.00 4.49 0.26
CA LEU A 60 10.69 4.31 -1.02
C LEU A 60 10.03 5.12 -2.15
N CYS A 61 8.77 5.51 -1.98
CA CYS A 61 7.97 6.28 -2.93
C CYS A 61 7.05 7.25 -2.22
N GLN A 62 6.57 8.25 -2.96
CA GLN A 62 5.60 9.23 -2.47
C GLN A 62 4.16 8.75 -2.71
N PRO A 63 3.22 9.04 -1.79
CA PRO A 63 1.78 8.82 -2.01
C PRO A 63 1.24 9.33 -3.34
N ALA A 64 1.77 10.46 -3.81
CA ALA A 64 1.40 11.08 -5.07
C ALA A 64 1.59 10.16 -6.29
N GLU A 65 2.58 9.25 -6.27
CA GLU A 65 2.81 8.31 -7.36
C GLU A 65 1.67 7.29 -7.48
N LEU A 66 1.15 6.80 -6.35
CA LEU A 66 -0.01 5.91 -6.36
C LEU A 66 -1.28 6.65 -6.80
N LEU A 67 -1.47 7.89 -6.35
CA LEU A 67 -2.62 8.69 -6.78
C LEU A 67 -2.61 8.92 -8.30
N GLN A 68 -1.45 9.26 -8.86
CA GLN A 68 -1.29 9.42 -10.30
C GLN A 68 -1.58 8.11 -11.06
N TYR A 69 -1.16 6.96 -10.53
CA TYR A 69 -1.46 5.66 -11.12
C TYR A 69 -2.97 5.34 -11.12
N LEU A 70 -3.69 5.71 -10.05
CA LEU A 70 -5.14 5.48 -9.93
C LEU A 70 -5.98 6.43 -10.78
N GLU A 71 -5.45 7.60 -11.12
CA GLU A 71 -6.09 8.61 -11.98
C GLU A 71 -5.78 8.42 -13.48
N SER A 72 -4.92 7.45 -13.84
CA SER A 72 -4.48 7.16 -15.21
C SER A 72 -5.33 6.13 -15.96
#